data_AF-A0A819PS26-F1
#
_entry.id   AF-A0A819PS26-F1
#
_cell.length_a   1.000
_cell.length_b   1.000
_cell.length_c   1.000
_cell.angle_alpha   90.00
_cell.angle_beta   90.00
_cell.angle_gamma   90.00
#
_symmetry.space_group_name_H-M   'P 1'
#
loop_
_entity.id
_entity.type
_entity.pdbx_description
1 polymer ?
#
loop_
_entity_poly.entity_id
_entity_poly.type
_entity_poly.pdbx_seq_one_letter_code
_entity_poly.pdbx_strand_id
1 'polypeptide(L)'
;MHVHELIIYPIKSCAGIKVKEALMTKYGLAVPSNPRIFDRRWMIVKNGRHQTIRVLPRMTLIQPVIVENGLSLQAPNMPDLHISVNPLPKEVLECTCWDAPILGLRYGDNVSQWLRTFFETEDELDLVVFDDEKFEGRATKDADVPNIARDGDVVAYHDMSPLHICSLQSLSDLNTRLEKKIEIYNFRPNVVATGLSKPFDEDYWREIEIGDVKLNWIAPCTRCLLPTVDPKTGIKDPNSEPYKTLRSYRLKKDPYGASSLFGIDLVSTDESRNITGTMHVNDPIRVLKDDPDFWEKK
;
A
#
# COMPACT_ATOMS: atom_id res chain seq x y z
N MET A 1 1.75 -0.89 22.94
CA MET A 1 1.32 -1.06 21.54
C MET A 1 2.24 -2.05 20.87
N HIS A 2 1.74 -2.88 19.96
CA HIS A 2 2.55 -3.84 19.20
C HIS A 2 1.99 -4.06 17.79
N VAL A 3 2.79 -4.68 16.94
CA VAL A 3 2.40 -5.08 15.58
C VAL A 3 1.43 -6.27 15.65
N HIS A 4 0.21 -6.08 15.20
CA HIS A 4 -0.80 -7.14 15.09
C HIS A 4 -0.63 -7.95 13.81
N GLU A 5 -0.43 -7.28 12.67
CA GLU A 5 -0.23 -7.91 11.37
C GLU A 5 0.77 -7.10 10.53
N LEU A 6 1.54 -7.80 9.70
CA LEU A 6 2.35 -7.25 8.62
C LEU A 6 1.78 -7.73 7.28
N ILE A 7 1.64 -6.81 6.33
CA ILE A 7 1.01 -7.06 5.03
C ILE A 7 1.84 -6.43 3.92
N ILE A 8 2.17 -7.23 2.91
CA ILE A 8 2.84 -6.79 1.69
C ILE A 8 1.83 -6.89 0.55
N TYR A 9 1.64 -5.81 -0.21
CA TYR A 9 0.79 -5.79 -1.40
C TYR A 9 1.68 -5.72 -2.64
N PRO A 10 2.27 -6.83 -3.10
CA PRO A 10 3.29 -6.81 -4.14
C PRO A 10 2.77 -6.19 -5.43
N ILE A 11 1.52 -6.48 -5.80
CA ILE A 11 0.87 -5.89 -6.97
C ILE A 11 -0.05 -4.75 -6.50
N LYS A 12 0.17 -3.55 -7.05
CA LYS A 12 -0.69 -2.38 -6.82
C LYS A 12 -2.15 -2.79 -7.00
N SER A 13 -2.98 -2.43 -6.02
CA SER A 13 -4.43 -2.69 -6.02
C SER A 13 -4.88 -4.15 -5.91
N CYS A 14 -4.00 -5.15 -5.96
CA CYS A 14 -4.38 -6.56 -5.71
C CYS A 14 -4.39 -6.89 -4.21
N ALA A 15 -4.70 -8.14 -3.86
CA ALA A 15 -4.71 -8.58 -2.47
C ALA A 15 -3.32 -8.53 -1.81
N GLY A 16 -3.32 -8.46 -0.48
CA GLY A 16 -2.10 -8.41 0.32
C GLY A 16 -1.73 -9.80 0.85
N ILE A 17 -0.43 -10.03 1.00
CA ILE A 17 0.16 -11.22 1.60
C ILE A 17 0.47 -10.91 3.05
N LYS A 18 -0.15 -11.65 3.96
CA LYS A 18 0.18 -11.57 5.38
C LYS A 18 1.48 -12.30 5.64
N VAL A 19 2.41 -11.64 6.33
CA VAL A 19 3.71 -12.19 6.68
C VAL A 19 3.93 -12.13 8.19
N LYS A 20 4.79 -13.00 8.72
CA LYS A 20 5.18 -12.99 10.14
C LYS A 20 6.34 -12.04 10.41
N GLU A 21 7.11 -11.76 9.38
CA GLU A 21 8.28 -10.89 9.38
C GLU A 21 8.42 -10.21 8.03
N ALA A 22 9.01 -9.02 8.00
CA ALA A 22 9.28 -8.26 6.80
C ALA A 22 10.56 -7.44 6.96
N LEU A 23 11.34 -7.34 5.87
CA LEU A 23 12.45 -6.41 5.77
C LEU A 23 11.92 -5.02 5.41
N MET A 24 12.41 -3.97 6.07
CA MET A 24 12.17 -2.60 5.61
C MET A 24 13.24 -2.20 4.59
N THR A 25 12.83 -1.91 3.37
CA THR A 25 13.71 -1.41 2.29
C THR A 25 13.39 0.06 1.98
N LYS A 26 14.20 0.72 1.13
CA LYS A 26 13.87 2.06 0.64
C LYS A 26 12.51 2.17 -0.06
N TYR A 27 12.01 1.07 -0.65
CA TYR A 27 10.72 1.05 -1.34
C TYR A 27 9.55 0.57 -0.48
N GLY A 28 9.80 0.11 0.75
CA GLY A 28 8.77 -0.46 1.62
C GLY A 28 9.09 -1.86 2.10
N LEU A 29 8.08 -2.57 2.61
CA LEU A 29 8.23 -3.92 3.15
C LEU A 29 8.56 -4.95 2.07
N ALA A 30 9.52 -5.83 2.35
CA ALA A 30 9.93 -6.93 1.49
C ALA A 30 9.94 -8.26 2.23
N VAL A 31 9.71 -9.35 1.50
CA VAL A 31 9.76 -10.71 2.04
C VAL A 31 11.22 -11.09 2.34
N PRO A 32 11.59 -11.50 3.57
CA PRO A 32 12.99 -11.79 3.89
C PRO A 32 13.62 -12.91 3.05
N SER A 33 12.87 -13.98 2.76
CA SER A 33 13.36 -15.11 1.97
C SER A 33 13.54 -14.79 0.49
N ASN A 34 12.89 -13.74 -0.02
CA ASN A 34 13.05 -13.26 -1.38
C ASN A 34 12.77 -11.75 -1.43
N PRO A 35 13.78 -10.91 -1.14
CA PRO A 35 13.60 -9.45 -1.09
C PRO A 35 13.20 -8.82 -2.42
N ARG A 36 13.24 -9.58 -3.53
CA ARG A 36 12.66 -9.13 -4.80
C ARG A 36 11.14 -9.07 -4.75
N ILE A 37 10.49 -9.71 -3.78
CA ILE A 37 9.06 -9.56 -3.53
C ILE A 37 8.89 -8.48 -2.47
N PHE A 38 8.68 -7.25 -2.93
CA PHE A 38 8.43 -6.10 -2.07
C PHE A 38 7.16 -5.36 -2.46
N ASP A 39 6.74 -4.47 -1.56
CA ASP A 39 5.50 -3.76 -1.63
C ASP A 39 5.35 -2.93 -2.92
N ARG A 40 4.19 -3.05 -3.59
CA ARG A 40 3.85 -2.38 -4.85
C ARG A 40 4.99 -2.39 -5.90
N ARG A 41 5.75 -3.47 -5.99
CA ARG A 41 6.76 -3.68 -7.04
C ARG A 41 6.13 -3.93 -8.40
N TRP A 42 4.90 -4.43 -8.45
CA TRP A 42 4.16 -4.67 -9.69
C TRP A 42 2.95 -3.75 -9.80
N MET A 43 2.52 -3.46 -11.02
CA MET A 43 1.22 -2.85 -11.29
C MET A 43 0.63 -3.39 -12.58
N ILE A 44 -0.69 -3.34 -12.68
CA ILE A 44 -1.42 -3.58 -13.92
C ILE A 44 -1.57 -2.24 -14.64
N VAL A 45 -1.31 -2.20 -15.94
CA VAL A 45 -1.47 -1.01 -16.79
C VAL A 45 -2.41 -1.28 -17.95
N LYS A 46 -3.08 -0.23 -18.42
CA LYS A 46 -3.81 -0.19 -19.70
C LYS A 46 -3.16 0.90 -20.53
N ASN A 47 -2.58 0.56 -21.68
CA ASN A 47 -1.84 1.49 -22.53
C ASN A 47 -0.80 2.32 -21.72
N GLY A 48 -0.01 1.65 -20.88
CA GLY A 48 0.98 2.29 -19.99
C GLY A 48 0.40 3.04 -18.78
N ARG A 49 -0.91 3.24 -18.66
CA ARG A 49 -1.52 3.92 -17.50
C ARG A 49 -1.92 2.93 -16.40
N HIS A 50 -1.44 3.16 -15.18
CA HIS A 50 -1.76 2.33 -14.01
C HIS A 50 -3.28 2.14 -13.83
N GLN A 51 -3.66 0.90 -13.53
CA GLN A 51 -5.02 0.54 -13.12
C GLN A 51 -5.10 0.45 -11.59
N THR A 52 -6.27 0.77 -11.05
CA THR A 52 -6.52 0.70 -9.60
C THR A 52 -7.86 0.06 -9.31
N ILE A 53 -8.09 -0.36 -8.07
CA ILE A 53 -9.41 -0.90 -7.66
C ILE A 53 -10.56 0.12 -7.79
N ARG A 54 -10.26 1.41 -8.00
CA ARG A 54 -11.29 2.41 -8.33
C ARG A 54 -11.87 2.16 -9.73
N VAL A 55 -11.06 1.68 -10.67
CA VAL A 55 -11.46 1.40 -12.06
C VAL A 55 -11.80 -0.07 -12.22
N LEU A 56 -10.96 -0.98 -11.69
CA LEU A 56 -11.12 -2.43 -11.76
C LEU A 56 -11.22 -3.04 -10.34
N PRO A 57 -12.37 -2.93 -9.64
CA PRO A 57 -12.53 -3.43 -8.27
C PRO A 57 -12.15 -4.91 -8.06
N ARG A 58 -12.39 -5.75 -9.07
CA ARG A 58 -12.04 -7.19 -9.09
C ARG A 58 -10.55 -7.46 -8.95
N MET A 59 -9.66 -6.46 -9.10
CA MET A 59 -8.22 -6.61 -8.80
C MET A 59 -7.99 -7.13 -7.36
N THR A 60 -8.85 -6.76 -6.41
CA THR A 60 -8.78 -7.26 -5.02
C THR A 60 -8.91 -8.78 -4.90
N LEU A 61 -9.47 -9.45 -5.91
CA LEU A 61 -9.66 -10.90 -5.94
C LEU A 61 -8.44 -11.64 -6.52
N ILE A 62 -7.47 -10.92 -7.08
CA ILE A 62 -6.18 -11.50 -7.48
C ILE A 62 -5.34 -11.66 -6.21
N GLN A 63 -5.13 -12.92 -5.80
CA GLN A 63 -4.40 -13.34 -4.62
C GLN A 63 -2.97 -13.76 -5.01
N PRO A 64 -1.94 -12.93 -4.72
CA PRO A 64 -0.57 -13.34 -4.92
C PRO A 64 -0.13 -14.29 -3.80
N VAL A 65 0.50 -15.41 -4.18
CA VAL A 65 1.08 -16.41 -3.28
C VAL A 65 2.57 -16.51 -3.55
N ILE A 66 3.39 -16.44 -2.51
CA ILE A 66 4.85 -16.57 -2.64
C ILE A 66 5.21 -18.00 -3.02
N VAL A 67 6.00 -18.14 -4.08
CA VAL A 67 6.59 -19.40 -4.54
C VAL A 67 8.10 -19.21 -4.72
N GLU A 68 8.86 -20.31 -4.88
CA GLU A 68 10.32 -20.30 -4.89
C GLU A 68 10.95 -19.21 -5.78
N ASN A 69 10.44 -19.05 -7.02
CA ASN A 69 10.98 -18.12 -8.00
C ASN A 69 10.09 -16.90 -8.29
N GLY A 70 9.14 -16.55 -7.41
CA GLY A 70 8.29 -15.37 -7.60
C GLY A 70 6.92 -15.49 -6.97
N LEU A 71 5.87 -15.22 -7.75
CA LEU A 71 4.48 -15.27 -7.29
C LEU A 71 3.65 -16.21 -8.15
N SER A 72 2.76 -16.98 -7.52
CA SER A 72 1.59 -17.57 -8.17
C SER A 72 0.40 -16.62 -7.96
N LEU A 73 -0.26 -16.19 -9.02
CA LEU A 73 -1.46 -15.37 -8.96
C LEU A 73 -2.68 -16.27 -9.07
N GLN A 74 -3.49 -16.26 -8.02
CA GLN A 74 -4.73 -17.03 -7.94
C GLN A 74 -5.91 -16.09 -8.04
N ALA A 75 -6.95 -16.48 -8.77
CA ALA A 75 -8.18 -15.71 -8.87
C ALA A 75 -9.39 -16.65 -9.12
N PRO A 76 -10.61 -16.23 -8.75
CA PRO A 76 -11.81 -17.05 -8.96
C PRO A 76 -11.96 -17.49 -10.42
N ASN A 77 -12.18 -18.79 -10.63
CA ASN A 77 -12.39 -19.42 -11.94
C ASN A 77 -11.24 -19.25 -12.95
N MET A 78 -10.02 -18.97 -12.47
CA MET A 78 -8.83 -18.85 -13.31
C MET A 78 -7.82 -19.94 -12.97
N PRO A 79 -7.04 -20.44 -13.94
CA PRO A 79 -5.85 -21.23 -13.62
C PRO A 79 -4.82 -20.35 -12.89
N ASP A 80 -4.04 -20.95 -12.01
CA ASP A 80 -2.91 -20.27 -11.35
C ASP A 80 -1.92 -19.76 -12.40
N LEU A 81 -1.50 -18.49 -12.25
CA LEU A 81 -0.52 -17.86 -13.14
C LEU A 81 0.79 -17.62 -12.39
N HIS A 82 1.87 -18.26 -12.83
CA HIS A 82 3.19 -18.04 -12.26
C HIS A 82 3.91 -16.86 -12.94
N ILE A 83 4.40 -15.91 -12.14
CA ILE A 83 5.27 -14.82 -12.58
C ILE A 83 6.62 -14.93 -11.87
N SER A 84 7.70 -14.95 -12.65
CA SER A 84 9.06 -15.06 -12.12
C SER A 84 9.63 -13.70 -11.72
N VAL A 85 10.43 -13.67 -10.65
CA VAL A 85 11.32 -12.55 -10.31
C VAL A 85 12.77 -12.79 -10.77
N ASN A 86 13.08 -13.98 -11.28
CA ASN A 86 14.40 -14.34 -11.78
C ASN A 86 14.32 -15.40 -12.90
N PRO A 87 14.65 -15.08 -14.16
CA PRO A 87 14.99 -13.74 -14.64
C PRO A 87 13.77 -12.80 -14.64
N LEU A 88 14.02 -11.49 -14.53
CA LEU A 88 13.00 -10.49 -14.85
C LEU A 88 12.73 -10.45 -16.37
N PRO A 89 11.55 -9.96 -16.80
CA PRO A 89 11.29 -9.68 -18.20
C PRO A 89 12.27 -8.65 -18.78
N LYS A 90 12.33 -8.53 -20.11
CA LYS A 90 13.28 -7.63 -20.80
C LYS A 90 12.62 -6.44 -21.49
N GLU A 91 11.34 -6.56 -21.83
CA GLU A 91 10.61 -5.52 -22.54
C GLU A 91 10.30 -4.36 -21.60
N VAL A 92 10.84 -3.18 -21.91
CA VAL A 92 10.61 -1.96 -21.14
C VAL A 92 9.40 -1.23 -21.71
N LEU A 93 8.46 -0.85 -20.84
CA LEU A 93 7.34 0.02 -21.15
C LEU A 93 7.46 1.36 -20.42
N GLU A 94 7.20 2.43 -21.15
CA GLU A 94 6.94 3.74 -20.56
C GLU A 94 5.53 3.74 -19.97
N CYS A 95 5.45 4.00 -18.66
CA CYS A 95 4.19 3.97 -17.91
C CYS A 95 3.95 5.31 -17.19
N THR A 96 2.74 5.47 -16.67
CA THR A 96 2.37 6.57 -15.77
C THR A 96 1.73 6.04 -14.49
N CYS A 97 2.24 6.49 -13.35
CA CYS A 97 1.66 6.27 -12.03
C CYS A 97 1.33 7.64 -11.43
N TRP A 98 0.03 7.94 -11.30
CA TRP A 98 -0.47 9.25 -10.88
C TRP A 98 0.10 10.40 -11.72
N ASP A 99 0.02 10.24 -13.05
CA ASP A 99 0.50 11.19 -14.08
C ASP A 99 2.01 11.47 -14.08
N ALA A 100 2.75 10.92 -13.12
CA ALA A 100 4.20 10.94 -13.13
C ALA A 100 4.75 9.75 -13.95
N PRO A 101 5.73 9.99 -14.83
CA PRO A 101 6.34 8.95 -15.66
C PRO A 101 7.10 7.95 -14.79
N ILE A 102 7.02 6.67 -15.13
CA ILE A 102 7.77 5.60 -14.51
C ILE A 102 7.95 4.45 -15.49
N LEU A 103 9.07 3.73 -15.40
CA LEU A 103 9.32 2.56 -16.24
C LEU A 103 8.78 1.28 -15.61
N GLY A 104 8.49 0.29 -16.45
CA GLY A 104 8.13 -1.06 -16.01
C GLY A 104 8.57 -2.10 -17.03
N LEU A 105 8.96 -3.27 -16.55
CA LEU A 105 9.26 -4.42 -17.40
C LEU A 105 7.98 -5.23 -17.62
N ARG A 106 7.51 -5.33 -18.87
CA ARG A 106 6.28 -6.05 -19.24
C ARG A 106 6.48 -7.55 -19.21
N TYR A 107 5.56 -8.26 -18.55
CA TYR A 107 5.45 -9.71 -18.71
C TYR A 107 4.81 -10.06 -20.06
N GLY A 108 5.15 -11.22 -20.60
CA GLY A 108 4.71 -11.63 -21.93
C GLY A 108 3.19 -11.83 -22.07
N ASP A 109 2.75 -12.00 -23.31
CA ASP A 109 1.34 -12.00 -23.71
C ASP A 109 0.46 -13.04 -22.99
N ASN A 110 1.05 -14.11 -22.44
CA ASN A 110 0.33 -15.08 -21.62
C ASN A 110 -0.21 -14.44 -20.33
N VAL A 111 0.55 -13.52 -19.71
CA VAL A 111 0.12 -12.77 -18.52
C VAL A 111 -0.96 -11.75 -18.90
N SER A 112 -0.76 -11.02 -20.00
CA SER A 112 -1.76 -10.06 -20.50
C SER A 112 -3.09 -10.75 -20.85
N GLN A 113 -3.04 -11.93 -21.48
CA GLN A 113 -4.22 -12.73 -21.78
C GLN A 113 -4.93 -13.22 -20.51
N TRP A 114 -4.18 -13.64 -19.49
CA TRP A 114 -4.75 -14.04 -18.20
C TRP A 114 -5.51 -12.87 -17.55
N LEU A 115 -4.93 -11.66 -17.57
CA LEU A 115 -5.59 -10.46 -17.05
C LEU A 115 -6.88 -10.13 -17.81
N ARG A 116 -6.83 -10.11 -19.15
CA ARG A 116 -8.02 -9.86 -20.00
C ARG A 116 -9.13 -10.86 -19.76
N THR A 117 -8.77 -12.14 -19.64
CA THR A 117 -9.72 -13.23 -19.35
C THR A 117 -10.35 -13.04 -17.97
N PHE A 118 -9.56 -12.74 -16.95
CA PHE A 118 -10.07 -12.53 -15.59
C PHE A 118 -10.98 -11.30 -15.46
N PHE A 119 -10.65 -10.20 -16.16
CA PHE A 119 -11.45 -8.98 -16.16
C PHE A 119 -12.58 -8.97 -17.19
N GLU A 120 -12.69 -10.02 -18.02
CA GLU A 120 -13.70 -10.14 -19.09
C GLU A 120 -13.71 -8.89 -20.00
N THR A 121 -12.52 -8.49 -20.46
CA THR A 121 -12.33 -7.26 -21.25
C THR A 121 -11.46 -7.51 -22.48
N GLU A 122 -11.77 -6.76 -23.55
CA GLU A 122 -10.97 -6.68 -24.77
C GLU A 122 -9.84 -5.63 -24.66
N ASP A 123 -9.86 -4.80 -23.61
CA ASP A 123 -8.83 -3.81 -23.36
C ASP A 123 -7.44 -4.45 -23.19
N GLU A 124 -6.41 -3.86 -23.76
CA GLU A 124 -5.03 -4.30 -23.52
C GLU A 124 -4.65 -4.01 -22.06
N LEU A 125 -4.39 -5.08 -21.30
CA LEU A 125 -3.95 -5.04 -19.92
C LEU A 125 -2.63 -5.77 -19.79
N ASP A 126 -1.63 -5.11 -19.22
CA ASP A 126 -0.32 -5.68 -18.98
C ASP A 126 0.03 -5.67 -17.50
N LEU A 127 0.75 -6.69 -17.05
CA LEU A 127 1.46 -6.65 -15.79
C LEU A 127 2.89 -6.16 -16.04
N VAL A 128 3.29 -5.13 -15.30
CA VAL A 128 4.67 -4.65 -15.31
C VAL A 128 5.32 -4.78 -13.94
N VAL A 129 6.62 -5.06 -13.91
CA VAL A 129 7.45 -5.11 -12.71
C VAL A 129 8.48 -3.99 -12.70
N PHE A 130 8.69 -3.38 -11.53
CA PHE A 130 9.74 -2.40 -11.31
C PHE A 130 11.10 -3.10 -11.16
N ASP A 131 12.10 -2.66 -11.94
CA ASP A 131 13.50 -3.09 -11.84
C ASP A 131 14.25 -2.12 -10.92
N ASP A 132 14.34 -2.46 -9.63
CA ASP A 132 14.96 -1.64 -8.59
C ASP A 132 16.49 -1.46 -8.74
N GLU A 133 17.12 -2.21 -9.64
CA GLU A 133 18.54 -2.06 -9.98
C GLU A 133 18.77 -1.07 -11.12
N LYS A 134 17.78 -0.88 -12.01
CA LYS A 134 17.93 -0.08 -13.24
C LYS A 134 17.04 1.14 -13.32
N PHE A 135 15.91 1.14 -12.62
CA PHE A 135 14.92 2.19 -12.71
C PHE A 135 14.96 3.09 -11.49
N GLU A 136 14.79 4.39 -11.72
CA GLU A 136 14.60 5.35 -10.66
C GLU A 136 13.16 5.28 -10.13
N GLY A 137 13.03 5.32 -8.81
CA GLY A 137 11.74 5.37 -8.15
C GLY A 137 11.11 6.76 -8.28
N ARG A 138 9.80 6.81 -8.08
CA ARG A 138 9.05 8.07 -7.99
C ARG A 138 9.31 8.69 -6.63
N ALA A 139 9.43 10.00 -6.54
CA ALA A 139 9.55 10.67 -5.25
C ALA A 139 8.34 10.34 -4.35
N THR A 140 8.60 10.16 -3.05
CA THR A 140 7.58 10.02 -1.99
C THR A 140 6.89 11.37 -1.80
N LYS A 141 5.98 11.70 -2.71
CA LYS A 141 5.23 12.96 -2.70
C LYS A 141 3.87 12.77 -3.32
N ASP A 142 2.91 13.51 -2.79
CA ASP A 142 1.64 13.79 -3.44
C ASP A 142 1.54 15.31 -3.55
N ALA A 143 1.18 15.81 -4.74
CA ALA A 143 1.09 17.25 -4.99
C ALA A 143 0.00 17.92 -4.14
N ASP A 144 -1.02 17.15 -3.76
CA ASP A 144 -2.20 17.64 -3.04
C ASP A 144 -2.16 17.33 -1.53
N VAL A 145 -1.12 16.65 -1.04
CA VAL A 145 -0.97 16.29 0.37
C VAL A 145 0.36 16.82 0.89
N PRO A 146 0.32 17.87 1.74
CA PRO A 146 1.52 18.33 2.44
C PRO A 146 2.16 17.17 3.20
N ASN A 147 3.42 16.92 2.89
CA ASN A 147 4.22 15.88 3.50
C ASN A 147 5.62 16.42 3.78
N ILE A 148 6.34 15.75 4.68
CA ILE A 148 7.71 16.10 5.06
C ILE A 148 8.73 15.05 4.60
N ALA A 149 8.43 14.34 3.50
CA ALA A 149 9.38 13.39 2.93
C ALA A 149 10.67 14.12 2.48
N ARG A 150 11.82 13.45 2.63
CA ARG A 150 13.12 14.01 2.30
C ARG A 150 13.43 13.79 0.82
N ASP A 151 14.38 14.58 0.31
CA ASP A 151 14.92 14.37 -1.03
C ASP A 151 15.53 12.97 -1.15
N GLY A 152 15.00 12.19 -2.11
CA GLY A 152 15.41 10.82 -2.37
C GLY A 152 14.71 9.75 -1.53
N ASP A 153 13.75 10.12 -0.68
CA ASP A 153 12.69 9.18 -0.29
C ASP A 153 11.87 8.87 -1.56
N VAL A 154 11.81 7.59 -1.93
CA VAL A 154 11.22 7.13 -3.19
C VAL A 154 10.32 5.93 -3.01
N VAL A 155 9.43 5.74 -3.97
CA VAL A 155 8.52 4.60 -4.08
C VAL A 155 8.58 4.00 -5.48
N ALA A 156 8.25 2.71 -5.60
CA ALA A 156 7.92 2.08 -6.87
C ALA A 156 6.48 2.48 -7.31
N TYR A 157 5.53 1.54 -7.37
CA TYR A 157 4.16 1.82 -7.81
C TYR A 157 3.18 2.14 -6.66
N HIS A 158 3.69 2.62 -5.53
CA HIS A 158 2.88 3.13 -4.42
C HIS A 158 2.14 4.41 -4.81
N ASP A 159 1.15 4.78 -3.99
CA ASP A 159 0.47 6.06 -4.15
C ASP A 159 1.36 7.23 -3.70
N MET A 160 1.93 7.13 -2.50
CA MET A 160 2.82 8.16 -1.96
C MET A 160 3.93 7.58 -1.09
N SER A 161 3.59 6.70 -0.14
CA SER A 161 4.51 6.25 0.93
C SER A 161 4.99 4.81 0.76
N PRO A 162 6.25 4.48 1.16
CA PRO A 162 6.73 3.09 1.24
C PRO A 162 6.14 2.31 2.43
N LEU A 163 5.63 3.00 3.45
CA LEU A 163 4.98 2.35 4.59
C LEU A 163 3.72 3.09 5.01
N HIS A 164 2.67 2.32 5.27
CA HIS A 164 1.39 2.79 5.76
C HIS A 164 0.96 2.03 7.03
N ILE A 165 0.55 2.75 8.08
CA ILE A 165 0.12 2.16 9.36
C ILE A 165 -1.32 2.55 9.67
N CYS A 166 -2.10 1.58 10.12
CA CYS A 166 -3.43 1.79 10.71
C CYS A 166 -3.53 1.01 12.02
N SER A 167 -4.40 1.45 12.94
CA SER A 167 -4.65 0.71 14.19
C SER A 167 -6.03 0.03 14.23
N LEU A 168 -6.11 -1.09 14.95
CA LEU A 168 -7.39 -1.76 15.22
C LEU A 168 -8.32 -0.88 16.07
N GLN A 169 -7.79 -0.02 16.93
CA GLN A 169 -8.57 0.89 17.76
C GLN A 169 -9.27 1.96 16.89
N SER A 170 -8.56 2.55 15.93
CA SER A 170 -9.14 3.45 14.92
C SER A 170 -10.22 2.77 14.08
N LEU A 171 -9.97 1.52 13.65
CA LEU A 171 -10.96 0.75 12.92
C LEU A 171 -12.20 0.46 13.77
N SER A 172 -12.01 0.11 15.05
CA SER A 172 -13.12 -0.16 15.97
C SER A 172 -14.00 1.07 16.14
N ASP A 173 -13.41 2.26 16.35
CA ASP A 173 -14.16 3.52 16.42
C ASP A 173 -14.97 3.76 15.14
N LEU A 174 -14.33 3.66 13.97
CA LEU A 174 -15.03 3.82 12.69
C LEU A 174 -16.18 2.82 12.56
N ASN A 175 -15.94 1.56 12.90
CA ASN A 175 -16.96 0.53 12.83
C ASN A 175 -18.13 0.80 13.76
N THR A 176 -17.99 1.50 14.90
CA THR A 176 -19.14 1.91 15.73
C THR A 176 -20.10 2.87 15.01
N ARG A 177 -19.61 3.56 13.98
CA ARG A 177 -20.32 4.59 13.20
C ARG A 177 -20.87 4.05 11.87
N LEU A 178 -20.62 2.78 11.54
CA LEU A 178 -21.04 2.14 10.28
C LEU A 178 -22.17 1.13 10.53
N GLU A 179 -23.13 1.08 9.60
CA GLU A 179 -24.14 0.01 9.57
C GLU A 179 -23.51 -1.34 9.20
N LYS A 180 -22.87 -1.41 8.03
CA LYS A 180 -22.05 -2.55 7.60
C LYS A 180 -20.62 -2.37 8.07
N LYS A 181 -20.16 -3.25 8.96
CA LYS A 181 -18.77 -3.23 9.44
C LYS A 181 -17.81 -3.58 8.32
N ILE A 182 -16.63 -2.97 8.35
CA ILE A 182 -15.54 -3.21 7.41
C ILE A 182 -14.32 -3.78 8.14
N GLU A 183 -13.36 -4.27 7.36
CA GLU A 183 -12.10 -4.78 7.88
C GLU A 183 -10.96 -3.79 7.62
N ILE A 184 -9.85 -3.96 8.34
CA ILE A 184 -8.69 -3.08 8.20
C ILE A 184 -8.12 -3.09 6.77
N TYR A 185 -8.33 -4.19 6.03
CA TYR A 185 -7.82 -4.39 4.68
C TYR A 185 -8.44 -3.45 3.65
N ASN A 186 -9.60 -2.83 3.93
CA ASN A 186 -10.15 -1.74 3.12
C ASN A 186 -9.18 -0.55 3.03
N PHE A 187 -8.36 -0.33 4.06
CA PHE A 187 -7.37 0.76 4.12
C PHE A 187 -5.97 0.37 3.65
N ARG A 188 -5.76 -0.93 3.37
CA ARG A 188 -4.53 -1.50 2.83
C ARG A 188 -3.23 -1.14 3.59
N PRO A 189 -3.20 -1.19 4.94
CA PRO A 189 -2.00 -0.89 5.72
C PRO A 189 -0.93 -1.95 5.52
N ASN A 190 0.34 -1.56 5.63
CA ASN A 190 1.45 -2.47 5.71
C ASN A 190 1.65 -3.00 7.13
N VAL A 191 1.43 -2.14 8.13
CA VAL A 191 1.49 -2.52 9.54
C VAL A 191 0.13 -2.24 10.17
N VAL A 192 -0.45 -3.27 10.79
CA VAL A 192 -1.64 -3.12 11.64
C VAL A 192 -1.16 -3.03 13.07
N ALA A 193 -1.37 -1.89 13.72
CA ALA A 193 -1.04 -1.68 15.12
C ALA A 193 -2.20 -2.07 16.04
N THR A 194 -1.89 -2.49 17.27
CA THR A 194 -2.89 -2.70 18.32
C THR A 194 -2.38 -2.32 19.71
N GLY A 195 -3.30 -2.22 20.67
CA GLY A 195 -3.03 -1.85 22.05
C GLY A 195 -2.82 -0.35 22.24
N LEU A 196 -3.40 0.49 21.37
CA LEU A 196 -3.46 1.94 21.55
C LEU A 196 -4.44 2.28 22.69
N SER A 197 -4.16 3.36 23.41
CA SER A 197 -5.03 3.85 24.48
C SER A 197 -6.33 4.44 23.96
N LYS A 198 -6.27 5.17 22.85
CA LYS A 198 -7.42 5.80 22.21
C LYS A 198 -7.39 5.54 20.70
N PRO A 199 -8.57 5.52 20.04
CA PRO A 199 -8.63 5.56 18.59
C PRO A 199 -7.86 6.76 18.04
N PHE A 200 -7.13 6.56 16.95
CA PHE A 200 -6.34 7.57 16.25
C PHE A 200 -5.12 8.12 16.99
N ASP A 201 -4.67 7.49 18.09
CA ASP A 201 -3.41 7.89 18.74
C ASP A 201 -2.22 7.80 17.75
N GLU A 202 -2.31 6.99 16.69
CA GLU A 202 -1.29 6.96 15.63
C GLU A 202 -1.08 8.28 14.89
N ASP A 203 -2.07 9.18 14.86
CA ASP A 203 -1.97 10.48 14.18
C ASP A 203 -0.84 11.36 14.75
N TYR A 204 -0.48 11.14 16.02
CA TYR A 204 0.45 11.98 16.78
C TYR A 204 1.88 11.44 16.77
N TRP A 205 2.10 10.22 16.26
CA TRP A 205 3.43 9.64 16.19
C TRP A 205 4.27 10.36 15.14
N ARG A 206 5.45 10.85 15.53
CA ARG A 206 6.39 11.51 14.62
C ARG A 206 7.60 10.66 14.31
N GLU A 207 8.11 9.99 15.34
CA GLU A 207 9.21 9.04 15.20
C GLU A 207 8.86 7.80 16.00
N ILE A 208 8.93 6.64 15.36
CA ILE A 208 8.66 5.34 15.99
C ILE A 208 9.76 4.33 15.70
N GLU A 209 9.85 3.33 16.54
CA GLU A 209 10.70 2.15 16.37
C GLU A 209 9.83 0.88 16.42
N ILE A 210 10.05 -0.01 15.45
CA ILE A 210 9.41 -1.33 15.35
C ILE A 210 10.51 -2.34 14.99
N GLY A 211 10.78 -3.28 15.89
CA GLY A 211 11.93 -4.19 15.73
C GLY A 211 13.22 -3.39 15.61
N ASP A 212 13.98 -3.63 14.54
CA ASP A 212 15.24 -2.92 14.25
C ASP A 212 15.04 -1.65 13.40
N VAL A 213 13.80 -1.30 13.07
CA VAL A 213 13.49 -0.26 12.09
C VAL A 213 13.00 1.00 12.78
N LYS A 214 13.69 2.11 12.54
CA LYS A 214 13.25 3.45 12.91
C LYS A 214 12.53 4.12 11.75
N LEU A 215 11.39 4.73 12.05
CA LEU A 215 10.49 5.30 11.05
C LEU A 215 10.15 6.75 11.41
N ASN A 216 10.20 7.62 10.40
CA ASN A 216 9.69 8.97 10.48
C ASN A 216 8.32 9.05 9.84
N TRP A 217 7.40 9.71 10.54
CA TRP A 217 6.14 10.16 9.96
C TRP A 217 6.40 11.11 8.79
N ILE A 218 5.61 11.00 7.73
CA ILE A 218 5.65 11.94 6.60
C ILE A 218 4.36 12.72 6.41
N ALA A 219 3.20 12.09 6.65
CA ALA A 219 1.88 12.66 6.39
C ALA A 219 0.79 11.82 7.07
N PRO A 220 -0.40 12.41 7.35
CA PRO A 220 -1.58 11.59 7.58
C PRO A 220 -2.03 10.99 6.25
N CYS A 221 -2.59 9.78 6.28
CA CYS A 221 -3.04 9.16 5.03
C CYS A 221 -4.45 9.68 4.67
N THR A 222 -4.52 10.46 3.59
CA THR A 222 -5.78 10.96 3.03
C THR A 222 -6.54 9.83 2.33
N ARG A 223 -7.85 9.77 2.55
CA ARG A 223 -8.68 8.66 2.06
C ARG A 223 -9.51 9.09 0.89
N CYS A 224 -9.26 8.44 -0.25
CA CYS A 224 -10.09 8.51 -1.44
C CYS A 224 -11.24 7.47 -1.38
N LEU A 225 -11.90 7.20 -2.50
CA LEU A 225 -12.95 6.18 -2.61
C LEU A 225 -12.45 4.73 -2.58
N LEU A 226 -11.13 4.50 -2.57
CA LEU A 226 -10.56 3.16 -2.58
C LEU A 226 -11.11 2.24 -1.47
N PRO A 227 -11.23 2.70 -0.20
CA PRO A 227 -11.73 1.85 0.88
C PRO A 227 -13.20 1.41 0.75
N THR A 228 -13.96 1.95 -0.23
CA THR A 228 -15.34 1.53 -0.46
C THR A 228 -15.44 0.21 -1.24
N VAL A 229 -14.34 -0.29 -1.79
CA VAL A 229 -14.29 -1.62 -2.41
C VAL A 229 -14.13 -2.66 -1.31
N ASP A 230 -15.06 -3.61 -1.24
CA ASP A 230 -14.97 -4.77 -0.35
C ASP A 230 -13.85 -5.71 -0.88
N PRO A 231 -12.77 -5.92 -0.12
CA PRO A 231 -11.61 -6.67 -0.59
C PRO A 231 -11.88 -8.16 -0.82
N LYS A 232 -12.97 -8.71 -0.27
CA LYS A 232 -13.33 -10.13 -0.43
C LYS A 232 -14.20 -10.39 -1.65
N THR A 233 -14.96 -9.39 -2.07
CA THR A 233 -15.94 -9.53 -3.16
C THR A 233 -15.59 -8.71 -4.40
N GLY A 234 -14.70 -7.72 -4.27
CA GLY A 234 -14.42 -6.77 -5.34
C GLY A 234 -15.62 -5.90 -5.69
N ILE A 235 -16.59 -5.74 -4.78
CA ILE A 235 -17.79 -4.93 -5.01
C ILE A 235 -17.62 -3.58 -4.30
N LYS A 236 -17.92 -2.49 -5.01
CA LYS A 236 -18.00 -1.15 -4.42
C LYS A 236 -19.26 -1.03 -3.56
N ASP A 237 -19.11 -0.46 -2.38
CA ASP A 237 -20.25 -0.11 -1.56
C ASP A 237 -21.14 0.93 -2.29
N PRO A 238 -22.45 0.67 -2.45
CA PRO A 238 -23.34 1.54 -3.21
C PRO A 238 -23.59 2.90 -2.52
N ASN A 239 -23.33 2.97 -1.21
CA ASN A 239 -23.48 4.19 -0.43
C ASN A 239 -22.15 4.93 -0.26
N SER A 240 -21.06 4.45 -0.88
CA SER A 240 -19.71 4.99 -0.70
C SER A 240 -19.22 4.96 0.75
N GLU A 241 -19.62 3.95 1.53
CA GLU A 241 -19.02 3.70 2.84
C GLU A 241 -17.69 2.94 2.70
N PRO A 242 -16.69 3.19 3.56
CA PRO A 242 -16.71 4.07 4.74
C PRO A 242 -16.38 5.55 4.45
N TYR A 243 -16.22 5.93 3.17
CA TYR A 243 -15.73 7.25 2.79
C TYR A 243 -16.64 8.38 3.29
N LYS A 244 -17.97 8.24 3.15
CA LYS A 244 -18.92 9.22 3.68
C LYS A 244 -18.83 9.36 5.19
N THR A 245 -18.82 8.25 5.92
CA THR A 245 -18.71 8.28 7.38
C THR A 245 -17.42 8.95 7.82
N LEU A 246 -16.27 8.57 7.26
CA LEU A 246 -14.98 9.20 7.58
C LEU A 246 -14.99 10.70 7.31
N ARG A 247 -15.60 11.17 6.21
CA ARG A 247 -15.70 12.62 5.96
C ARG A 247 -16.53 13.39 6.97
N SER A 248 -17.47 12.74 7.66
CA SER A 248 -18.30 13.43 8.64
C SER A 248 -17.55 13.83 9.92
N TYR A 249 -16.48 13.11 10.28
CA TYR A 249 -15.77 13.34 11.57
C TYR A 249 -14.24 13.32 11.49
N ARG A 250 -13.65 12.88 10.37
CA ARG A 250 -12.19 12.80 10.15
C ARG A 250 -11.72 13.69 9.00
N LEU A 251 -12.53 14.67 8.59
CA LEU A 251 -12.14 15.66 7.59
C LEU A 251 -11.28 16.77 8.23
N LYS A 252 -10.11 17.04 7.63
CA LYS A 252 -9.23 18.17 7.99
C LYS A 252 -8.98 19.02 6.75
N LYS A 253 -9.80 20.07 6.56
CA LYS A 253 -9.85 20.85 5.32
C LYS A 253 -8.55 21.55 4.97
N ASP A 254 -7.91 22.14 5.96
CA ASP A 254 -6.64 22.82 5.81
C ASP A 254 -5.60 22.01 6.60
N PRO A 255 -4.49 21.55 6.00
CA PRO A 255 -4.09 21.72 4.60
C PRO A 255 -4.43 20.52 3.69
N TYR A 256 -5.28 19.58 4.12
CA TYR A 256 -5.52 18.28 3.44
C TYR A 256 -6.76 18.22 2.54
N GLY A 257 -7.39 19.37 2.27
CA GLY A 257 -8.49 19.51 1.33
C GLY A 257 -9.76 18.74 1.72
N ALA A 258 -10.45 18.18 0.72
CA ALA A 258 -11.76 17.56 0.91
C ALA A 258 -11.70 16.09 1.41
N SER A 259 -10.51 15.56 1.67
CA SER A 259 -10.27 14.16 2.00
C SER A 259 -10.29 13.92 3.51
N SER A 260 -10.94 12.83 3.93
CA SER A 260 -10.88 12.37 5.32
C SER A 260 -9.57 11.65 5.61
N LEU A 261 -9.19 11.56 6.89
CA LEU A 261 -7.95 10.94 7.33
C LEU A 261 -8.19 9.62 8.08
N PHE A 262 -7.35 8.63 7.85
CA PHE A 262 -7.30 7.40 8.64
C PHE A 262 -5.88 6.87 8.56
N GLY A 263 -5.22 6.46 9.65
CA GLY A 263 -3.83 5.99 9.58
C GLY A 263 -2.80 7.04 9.13
N ILE A 264 -1.53 6.64 9.15
CA ILE A 264 -0.39 7.51 8.87
C ILE A 264 0.58 6.86 7.88
N ASP A 265 1.33 7.69 7.19
CA ASP A 265 2.35 7.31 6.24
C ASP A 265 3.73 7.60 6.81
N LEU A 266 4.67 6.66 6.63
CA LEU A 266 6.02 6.73 7.18
C LEU A 266 7.09 6.30 6.18
N VAL A 267 8.32 6.76 6.43
CA VAL A 267 9.55 6.37 5.74
C VAL A 267 10.59 5.90 6.75
N SER A 268 11.55 5.06 6.31
CA SER A 268 12.68 4.68 7.15
C SER A 268 13.58 5.89 7.41
N THR A 269 14.10 6.02 8.63
CA THR A 269 15.05 7.11 8.95
C THR A 269 16.41 6.90 8.30
N ASP A 270 16.76 5.66 7.95
CA ASP A 270 18.07 5.30 7.43
C ASP A 270 18.28 5.83 6.00
N GLU A 271 19.28 6.69 5.85
CA GLU A 271 19.68 7.32 4.59
C GLU A 271 20.49 6.39 3.68
N SER A 272 20.98 5.25 4.19
CA SER A 272 21.69 4.25 3.41
C SER A 272 20.81 3.63 2.32
N ARG A 273 19.49 3.74 2.46
CA ARG A 273 18.47 3.29 1.48
C ARG A 273 18.62 1.81 1.10
N ASN A 274 19.24 1.00 1.96
CA ASN A 274 19.36 -0.44 1.81
C ASN A 274 18.27 -1.18 2.60
N ILE A 275 18.43 -2.47 2.87
CA ILE A 275 17.64 -3.19 3.88
C ILE A 275 18.02 -2.61 5.24
N THR A 276 17.07 -1.91 5.87
CA THR A 276 17.29 -1.06 7.06
C THR A 276 16.98 -1.77 8.39
N GLY A 277 16.43 -2.99 8.32
CA GLY A 277 16.09 -3.79 9.49
C GLY A 277 14.90 -4.72 9.23
N THR A 278 14.55 -5.50 10.25
CA THR A 278 13.44 -6.45 10.19
C THR A 278 12.38 -6.05 11.21
N MET A 279 11.11 -6.19 10.81
CA MET A 279 9.95 -6.11 11.69
C MET A 279 9.29 -7.48 11.79
N HIS A 280 8.77 -7.82 12.96
CA HIS A 280 8.02 -9.04 13.22
C HIS A 280 6.62 -8.72 13.76
N VAL A 281 5.69 -9.62 13.51
CA VAL A 281 4.42 -9.62 14.25
C VAL A 281 4.73 -9.79 15.74
N ASN A 282 4.01 -9.02 16.58
CA ASN A 282 4.21 -8.84 18.01
C ASN A 282 5.39 -7.94 18.43
N ASP A 283 6.18 -7.40 17.50
CA ASP A 283 7.18 -6.42 17.87
C ASP A 283 6.53 -5.22 18.58
N PRO A 284 7.13 -4.71 19.66
CA PRO A 284 6.64 -3.51 20.32
C PRO A 284 6.76 -2.32 19.37
N ILE A 285 5.71 -1.49 19.35
CA ILE A 285 5.76 -0.19 18.67
C ILE A 285 6.12 0.84 19.73
N ARG A 286 7.36 1.36 19.68
CA ARG A 286 7.86 2.38 20.60
C ARG A 286 7.76 3.74 19.93
N VAL A 287 7.02 4.66 20.55
CA VAL A 287 6.99 6.06 20.11
C VAL A 287 8.21 6.75 20.68
N LEU A 288 9.14 7.14 19.80
CA LEU A 288 10.36 7.87 20.17
C LEU A 288 10.07 9.37 20.29
N LYS A 289 9.12 9.86 19.49
CA LYS A 289 8.66 11.25 19.50
C LYS A 289 7.20 11.32 19.08
N ASP A 290 6.41 12.05 19.85
CA ASP A 290 5.04 12.43 19.54
C ASP A 290 4.89 13.96 19.38
N ASP A 291 3.76 14.37 18.81
CA ASP A 291 3.36 15.77 18.70
C ASP A 291 1.86 15.91 19.01
N PRO A 292 1.47 15.96 20.30
CA PRO A 292 0.06 15.97 20.70
C PRO A 292 -0.70 17.19 20.17
N ASP A 293 0.00 18.31 19.95
CA ASP A 293 -0.58 19.57 19.48
C ASP A 293 -0.62 19.67 17.96
N PHE A 294 -0.27 18.61 17.23
CA PHE A 294 -0.17 18.64 15.77
C PHE A 294 -1.42 19.16 15.07
N TRP A 295 -2.61 18.79 15.56
CA TRP A 295 -3.87 19.23 15.00
C TRP A 295 -4.32 20.62 15.46
N GLU A 296 -3.61 21.22 16.43
CA GLU A 296 -3.90 22.54 17.00
C GLU A 296 -3.04 23.64 16.38
N LYS A 297 -1.90 23.27 15.78
CA LYS A 297 -1.01 24.18 15.04
C LYS A 297 -1.73 24.67 13.78
N LYS A 298 -2.08 25.96 13.79
CA LYS A 298 -2.67 26.68 12.65
C LYS A 298 -1.64 26.99 11.58
#